data_AF-A0A098G5H4-F1
#
_entry.id   AF-A0A098G5H4-F1
#
_cell.length_a   1.000
_cell.length_b   1.000
_cell.length_c   1.000
_cell.angle_alpha   90.00
_cell.angle_beta   90.00
_cell.angle_gamma   90.00
#
_symmetry.space_group_name_H-M   'P 1'
#
loop_
_entity.id
_entity.type
_entity.pdbx_description
1 polymer ?
#
loop_
_entity_poly.entity_id
_entity_poly.type
_entity_poly.pdbx_seq_one_letter_code
_entity_poly.pdbx_strand_id
1 'polypeptide(L)'
;MPQFTSDQDPVIALTLLRQSFAKKIMDAGNSSDLETKIRLADEVVKEYDESIPNLSIMDKYQESKEEPAIVLLRKELRSQLDVATRMADRYSEQFKIAQEKAAEKQAKKDRYIKLSMNSLDAQIQLIREIEYKDIPNLPELQQIADELHQTLTKIRDEYETHIKTGKRNGQTISLQEAWKLIDKQWEFAIATYHAARANLVQRLQQPLKTAAEEAVGVVRAQRARTVIGKIDKVLEELTNKIDGIGHSHPEAKNVAKNLHATLLEARDNYFVQLVNGEENGETIDADEAGTLFKARCKLAISVAMPTLEKDLSWGDYLKNMLKAIVNAAIYVVTLGHVNGFFAYSKSEASEVVATADEELQHADQISFSPQI
;
A
#
# COMPACT_ATOMS: atom_id res chain seq x y z
N MET A 1 24.46 -47.46 -46.72
CA MET A 1 24.17 -48.90 -46.79
C MET A 1 25.11 -49.53 -47.80
N PRO A 2 25.85 -50.59 -47.43
CA PRO A 2 26.68 -51.34 -48.37
C PRO A 2 25.78 -51.95 -49.47
N GLN A 3 26.12 -51.77 -50.73
CA GLN A 3 25.46 -52.47 -51.85
C GLN A 3 26.33 -53.65 -52.25
N PHE A 4 25.75 -54.85 -52.28
CA PHE A 4 26.46 -56.07 -52.65
C PHE A 4 26.16 -56.42 -54.11
N THR A 5 27.20 -56.81 -54.86
CA THR A 5 27.03 -57.34 -56.22
C THR A 5 26.91 -58.86 -56.18
N SER A 6 26.20 -59.46 -57.14
CA SER A 6 26.00 -60.93 -57.23
C SER A 6 27.30 -61.73 -57.27
N ASP A 7 28.39 -61.13 -57.72
CA ASP A 7 29.70 -61.77 -57.84
C ASP A 7 30.63 -61.57 -56.64
N GLN A 8 30.25 -60.72 -55.68
CA GLN A 8 31.08 -60.37 -54.53
C GLN A 8 31.32 -61.59 -53.61
N ASP A 9 32.53 -61.69 -53.07
CA ASP A 9 32.86 -62.69 -52.06
C ASP A 9 31.99 -62.49 -50.80
N PRO A 10 31.19 -63.50 -50.39
CA PRO A 10 30.37 -63.49 -49.19
C PRO A 10 31.10 -63.06 -47.91
N VAL A 11 32.37 -63.46 -47.75
CA VAL A 11 33.18 -63.13 -46.58
C VAL A 11 33.51 -61.63 -46.56
N ILE A 12 33.85 -61.05 -47.71
CA ILE A 12 34.12 -59.61 -47.85
C ILE A 12 32.84 -58.81 -47.56
N ALA A 13 31.72 -59.24 -48.14
CA ALA A 13 30.42 -58.59 -47.94
C ALA A 13 29.99 -58.56 -46.47
N LEU A 14 30.03 -59.72 -45.79
CA LEU A 14 29.70 -59.84 -44.37
C LEU A 14 30.69 -59.06 -43.48
N THR A 15 31.97 -58.99 -43.86
CA THR A 15 32.99 -58.22 -43.12
C THR A 15 32.72 -56.73 -43.18
N LEU A 16 32.36 -56.18 -44.34
CA LEU A 16 31.99 -54.77 -44.51
C LEU A 16 30.72 -54.43 -43.72
N LEU A 17 29.72 -55.32 -43.73
CA LEU A 17 28.50 -55.15 -42.96
C LEU A 17 28.78 -55.11 -41.46
N ARG A 18 29.63 -56.03 -40.96
CA ARG A 18 30.06 -56.06 -39.56
C ARG A 18 30.78 -54.77 -39.15
N GLN A 19 31.66 -54.25 -40.01
CA GLN A 19 32.35 -52.99 -39.75
C GLN A 19 31.38 -51.80 -39.71
N SER A 20 30.39 -51.77 -40.62
CA SER A 20 29.31 -50.78 -40.61
C SER A 20 28.55 -50.78 -39.28
N PHE A 21 28.16 -51.97 -38.80
CA PHE A 21 27.42 -52.14 -37.55
C PHE A 21 28.25 -51.70 -36.35
N ALA A 22 29.47 -52.19 -36.23
CA ALA A 22 30.38 -51.84 -35.14
C ALA A 22 30.59 -50.32 -35.06
N LYS A 23 30.75 -49.65 -36.22
CA LYS A 23 30.88 -48.20 -36.28
C LYS A 23 29.61 -47.50 -35.79
N LYS A 24 28.42 -47.85 -36.31
CA LYS A 24 27.16 -47.21 -35.90
C LYS A 24 26.82 -47.43 -34.42
N ILE A 25 27.07 -48.64 -33.90
CA ILE A 25 26.91 -48.96 -32.48
C ILE A 25 27.84 -48.10 -31.62
N MET A 26 29.11 -47.95 -32.03
CA MET A 26 30.07 -47.10 -31.34
C MET A 26 29.69 -45.62 -31.39
N ASP A 27 29.32 -45.12 -32.56
CA ASP A 27 28.88 -43.74 -32.77
C ASP A 27 27.61 -43.43 -31.95
N ALA A 28 26.66 -44.38 -31.87
CA ALA A 28 25.49 -44.29 -31.01
C ALA A 28 25.87 -44.29 -29.51
N GLY A 29 26.86 -45.08 -29.10
CA GLY A 29 27.37 -45.06 -27.73
C GLY A 29 27.99 -43.72 -27.34
N ASN A 30 28.68 -43.09 -28.29
CA ASN A 30 29.43 -41.84 -28.08
C ASN A 30 28.60 -40.56 -28.29
N SER A 31 27.44 -40.63 -28.95
CA SER A 31 26.57 -39.47 -29.14
C SER A 31 26.09 -38.91 -27.78
N SER A 32 25.90 -37.59 -27.70
CA SER A 32 25.20 -36.94 -26.58
C SER A 32 23.71 -36.72 -26.88
N ASP A 33 23.34 -36.69 -28.16
CA ASP A 33 21.98 -36.47 -28.63
C ASP A 33 21.22 -37.79 -28.77
N LEU A 34 20.08 -37.89 -28.08
CA LEU A 34 19.30 -39.10 -27.94
C LEU A 34 18.58 -39.49 -29.23
N GLU A 35 18.17 -38.52 -30.05
CA GLU A 35 17.55 -38.75 -31.36
C GLU A 35 18.58 -39.37 -32.32
N THR A 36 19.80 -38.85 -32.33
CA THR A 36 20.93 -39.44 -33.05
C THR A 36 21.25 -40.86 -32.59
N LYS A 37 21.14 -41.15 -31.28
CA LYS A 37 21.35 -42.51 -30.75
C LYS A 37 20.31 -43.52 -31.25
N ILE A 38 19.03 -43.13 -31.23
CA ILE A 38 17.92 -43.96 -31.73
C ILE A 38 18.12 -44.23 -33.21
N ARG A 39 18.32 -43.17 -34.00
CA ARG A 39 18.52 -43.27 -35.45
C ARG A 39 19.65 -44.23 -35.83
N LEU A 40 20.82 -44.10 -35.19
CA LEU A 40 21.97 -44.97 -35.50
C LEU A 40 21.74 -46.43 -35.13
N ALA A 41 20.99 -46.71 -34.06
CA ALA A 41 20.61 -48.07 -33.67
C ALA A 41 19.58 -48.67 -34.65
N ASP A 42 18.57 -47.89 -35.05
CA ASP A 42 17.56 -48.29 -36.04
C ASP A 42 18.18 -48.53 -37.42
N GLU A 43 19.17 -47.73 -37.81
CA GLU A 43 19.92 -47.93 -39.06
C GLU A 43 20.66 -49.28 -39.09
N VAL A 44 21.12 -49.80 -37.94
CA VAL A 44 21.73 -51.13 -37.86
C VAL A 44 20.69 -52.23 -38.07
N VAL A 45 19.52 -52.11 -37.44
CA VAL A 45 18.40 -53.05 -37.62
C VAL A 45 17.95 -53.05 -39.08
N LYS A 46 17.73 -51.87 -39.65
CA LYS A 46 17.34 -51.71 -41.06
C LYS A 46 18.39 -52.26 -42.02
N GLU A 47 19.68 -51.96 -41.80
CA GLU A 47 20.75 -52.52 -42.63
C GLU A 47 20.83 -54.04 -42.52
N TYR A 48 20.54 -54.64 -41.36
CA TYR A 48 20.48 -56.10 -41.19
C TYR A 48 19.35 -56.70 -42.02
N ASP A 49 18.13 -56.17 -41.85
CA ASP A 49 16.91 -56.67 -42.49
C ASP A 49 16.98 -56.54 -44.01
N GLU A 50 17.66 -55.52 -44.54
CA GLU A 50 17.85 -55.35 -45.98
C GLU A 50 19.03 -56.16 -46.53
N SER A 51 20.13 -56.29 -45.78
CA SER A 51 21.37 -56.91 -46.28
C SER A 51 21.34 -58.44 -46.23
N ILE A 52 20.83 -59.03 -45.15
CA ILE A 52 20.89 -60.48 -44.93
C ILE A 52 20.05 -61.27 -45.94
N PRO A 53 18.81 -60.86 -46.29
CA PRO A 53 18.03 -61.53 -47.34
C PRO A 53 18.72 -61.44 -48.70
N ASN A 54 19.29 -60.28 -49.05
CA ASN A 54 20.00 -60.08 -50.32
C ASN A 54 21.24 -60.98 -50.43
N LEU A 55 22.02 -61.10 -49.36
CA LEU A 55 23.17 -62.02 -49.32
C LEU A 55 22.73 -63.49 -49.42
N SER A 56 21.56 -63.83 -48.86
CA SER A 56 21.03 -65.20 -48.87
C SER A 56 20.60 -65.69 -50.27
N ILE A 57 20.44 -64.79 -51.24
CA ILE A 57 20.05 -65.12 -52.62
C ILE A 57 21.27 -65.32 -53.53
N MET A 58 22.48 -64.96 -53.07
CA MET A 58 23.71 -65.12 -53.86
C MET A 58 24.12 -66.60 -53.94
N ASP A 59 24.36 -67.12 -55.15
CA ASP A 59 24.77 -68.52 -55.37
C ASP A 59 26.06 -68.87 -54.60
N LYS A 60 27.07 -67.99 -54.69
CA LYS A 60 28.34 -68.13 -53.94
C LYS A 60 28.14 -68.18 -52.43
N TYR A 61 27.14 -67.48 -51.89
CA TYR A 61 26.82 -67.50 -50.47
C TYR A 61 26.17 -68.83 -50.08
N GLN A 62 25.27 -69.38 -50.91
CA GLN A 62 24.64 -70.66 -50.64
C GLN A 62 25.62 -71.83 -50.68
N GLU A 63 26.59 -71.78 -51.58
CA GLU A 63 27.67 -72.77 -51.70
C GLU A 63 28.62 -72.76 -50.49
N SER A 64 28.87 -71.58 -49.92
CA SER A 64 29.85 -71.37 -48.83
C SER A 64 29.22 -71.17 -47.44
N LYS A 65 27.90 -71.25 -47.30
CA LYS A 65 27.20 -70.88 -46.05
C LYS A 65 27.62 -71.64 -44.78
N GLU A 66 28.15 -72.85 -44.94
CA GLU A 66 28.65 -73.71 -43.86
C GLU A 66 30.15 -73.53 -43.60
N GLU A 67 30.83 -72.66 -44.35
CA GLU A 67 32.22 -72.32 -44.08
C GLU A 67 32.35 -71.71 -42.68
N PRO A 68 33.31 -72.18 -41.85
CA PRO A 68 33.46 -71.70 -40.47
C PRO A 68 33.58 -70.17 -40.35
N ALA A 69 34.22 -69.50 -41.31
CA ALA A 69 34.36 -68.05 -41.35
C ALA A 69 33.01 -67.32 -41.52
N ILE A 70 32.15 -67.82 -42.41
CA ILE A 70 30.82 -67.25 -42.67
C ILE A 70 29.89 -67.50 -41.48
N VAL A 71 29.92 -68.71 -40.91
CA VAL A 71 29.15 -69.04 -39.69
C VAL A 71 29.52 -68.11 -38.53
N LEU A 72 30.81 -67.86 -38.33
CA LEU A 72 31.31 -66.96 -37.29
C LEU A 72 30.85 -65.50 -37.54
N LEU A 73 30.96 -64.99 -38.77
CA LEU A 73 30.53 -63.64 -39.12
C LEU A 73 29.02 -63.44 -38.94
N ARG A 74 28.20 -64.45 -39.30
CA ARG A 74 26.74 -64.40 -39.07
C ARG A 74 26.39 -64.35 -37.59
N LYS A 75 27.08 -65.13 -36.76
CA LYS A 75 26.90 -65.13 -35.31
C LYS A 75 27.25 -63.76 -34.72
N GLU A 76 28.35 -63.16 -35.17
CA GLU A 76 28.78 -61.83 -34.73
C GLU A 76 27.80 -60.73 -35.15
N LEU A 77 27.31 -60.76 -36.40
CA LEU A 77 26.28 -59.83 -36.88
C LEU A 77 24.97 -59.95 -36.10
N ARG A 78 24.53 -61.16 -35.75
CA ARG A 78 23.37 -61.37 -34.87
C ARG A 78 23.61 -60.80 -33.48
N SER A 79 24.80 -61.01 -32.91
CA SER A 79 25.15 -60.42 -31.61
C SER A 79 25.14 -58.89 -31.66
N GLN A 80 25.62 -58.28 -32.75
CA GLN A 80 25.60 -56.83 -32.94
C GLN A 80 24.18 -56.29 -33.16
N LEU A 81 23.34 -57.03 -33.90
CA LEU A 81 21.92 -56.73 -34.04
C LEU A 81 21.22 -56.74 -32.68
N ASP A 82 21.40 -57.79 -31.88
CA ASP A 82 20.81 -57.89 -30.55
C ASP A 82 21.22 -56.72 -29.64
N VAL A 83 22.48 -56.27 -29.74
CA VAL A 83 22.98 -55.09 -29.03
C VAL A 83 22.29 -53.82 -29.54
N ALA A 84 22.22 -53.63 -30.86
CA ALA A 84 21.59 -52.47 -31.47
C ALA A 84 20.10 -52.39 -31.12
N THR A 85 19.35 -53.49 -31.19
CA THR A 85 17.93 -53.54 -30.80
C THR A 85 17.74 -53.15 -29.34
N ARG A 86 18.52 -53.71 -28.40
CA ARG A 86 18.44 -53.31 -26.98
C ARG A 86 18.81 -51.85 -26.74
N MET A 87 19.73 -51.31 -27.54
CA MET A 87 20.08 -49.89 -27.49
C MET A 87 18.94 -49.02 -27.99
N ALA A 88 18.32 -49.37 -29.13
CA ALA A 88 17.17 -48.66 -29.68
C ALA A 88 16.01 -48.63 -28.68
N ASP A 89 15.66 -49.77 -28.07
CA ASP A 89 14.62 -49.86 -27.05
C ASP A 89 14.92 -48.95 -25.85
N ARG A 90 16.15 -49.01 -25.33
CA ARG A 90 16.58 -48.20 -24.19
C ARG A 90 16.56 -46.71 -24.49
N TYR A 91 17.05 -46.31 -25.66
CA TYR A 91 17.09 -44.89 -26.03
C TYR A 91 15.71 -44.34 -26.34
N SER A 92 14.83 -45.13 -26.98
CA SER A 92 13.42 -44.79 -27.19
C SER A 92 12.70 -44.56 -25.87
N GLU A 93 12.91 -45.43 -24.88
CA GLU A 93 12.32 -45.25 -23.54
C GLU A 93 12.87 -44.00 -22.84
N GLN A 94 14.18 -43.77 -22.90
CA GLN A 94 14.78 -42.54 -22.36
C GLN A 94 14.23 -41.28 -23.03
N PHE A 95 13.95 -41.35 -24.34
CA PHE A 95 13.44 -40.22 -25.10
C PHE A 95 12.00 -39.91 -24.72
N LYS A 96 11.18 -40.95 -24.57
CA LYS A 96 9.83 -40.82 -24.05
C LYS A 96 9.82 -40.20 -22.65
N ILE A 97 10.65 -40.70 -21.73
CA ILE A 97 10.77 -40.14 -20.37
C ILE A 97 11.24 -38.68 -20.42
N ALA A 98 12.18 -38.33 -21.30
CA ALA A 98 12.65 -36.96 -21.46
C ALA A 98 11.54 -36.03 -21.98
N GLN A 99 10.75 -36.48 -22.96
CA GLN A 99 9.60 -35.75 -23.47
C GLN A 99 8.52 -35.56 -22.40
N GLU A 100 8.18 -36.61 -21.64
CA GLU A 100 7.22 -36.54 -20.55
C GLU A 100 7.67 -35.56 -19.46
N LYS A 101 8.94 -35.60 -19.06
CA LYS A 101 9.51 -34.63 -18.10
C LYS A 101 9.49 -33.20 -18.64
N ALA A 102 9.76 -33.01 -19.93
CA ALA A 102 9.69 -31.70 -20.56
C ALA A 102 8.25 -31.17 -20.59
N ALA A 103 7.29 -32.02 -20.93
CA ALA A 103 5.86 -31.70 -20.91
C ALA A 103 5.37 -31.39 -19.50
N GLU A 104 5.76 -32.18 -18.49
CA GLU A 104 5.42 -31.92 -17.08
C GLU A 104 6.00 -30.59 -16.60
N LYS A 105 7.26 -30.28 -16.95
CA LYS A 105 7.89 -28.99 -16.63
C LYS A 105 7.14 -27.82 -17.28
N GLN A 106 6.71 -27.98 -18.54
CA GLN A 106 5.92 -26.98 -19.25
C GLN A 106 4.54 -26.81 -18.61
N ALA A 107 3.84 -27.91 -18.29
CA ALA A 107 2.54 -27.86 -17.62
C ALA A 107 2.61 -27.19 -16.22
N LYS A 108 3.67 -27.45 -15.45
CA LYS A 108 3.92 -26.74 -14.17
C LYS A 108 4.10 -25.25 -14.37
N LYS A 109 4.86 -24.85 -15.40
CA LYS A 109 5.06 -23.45 -15.76
C LYS A 109 3.75 -22.77 -16.16
N ASP A 110 2.93 -23.41 -16.98
CA ASP A 110 1.63 -22.89 -17.42
C ASP A 110 0.65 -22.77 -16.26
N ARG A 111 0.66 -23.73 -15.33
CA ARG A 111 -0.13 -23.67 -14.10
C ARG A 111 0.28 -22.48 -13.21
N TYR A 112 1.58 -22.26 -13.04
CA TYR A 112 2.09 -21.13 -12.25
C TYR A 112 1.66 -19.79 -12.87
N ILE A 113 1.84 -19.64 -14.19
CA ILE A 113 1.40 -18.46 -14.94
C ILE A 113 -0.09 -18.18 -14.73
N LYS A 114 -0.93 -19.21 -14.86
CA LYS A 114 -2.37 -19.09 -14.68
C LYS A 114 -2.75 -18.63 -13.27
N LEU A 115 -2.10 -19.16 -12.24
CA LEU A 115 -2.33 -18.75 -10.85
C LEU A 115 -1.92 -17.29 -10.61
N SER A 116 -0.77 -16.87 -11.13
CA SER A 116 -0.31 -15.48 -11.06
C SER A 116 -1.28 -14.52 -11.75
N MET A 117 -1.81 -14.90 -12.92
CA MET A 117 -2.81 -14.08 -13.64
C MET A 117 -4.14 -13.97 -12.92
N ASN A 118 -4.65 -15.07 -12.39
CA ASN A 118 -5.89 -15.03 -11.60
C ASN A 118 -5.74 -14.14 -10.34
N SER A 119 -4.58 -14.18 -9.69
CA SER A 119 -4.28 -13.31 -8.54
C SER A 119 -4.28 -11.83 -8.93
N LEU A 120 -3.67 -11.51 -10.08
CA LEU A 120 -3.63 -10.15 -10.60
C LEU A 120 -5.04 -9.64 -10.94
N ASP A 121 -5.82 -10.46 -11.64
CA ASP A 121 -7.21 -10.15 -12.00
C ASP A 121 -8.07 -9.90 -10.76
N ALA A 122 -7.88 -10.70 -9.70
CA ALA A 122 -8.58 -10.50 -8.43
C ALA A 122 -8.20 -9.16 -7.77
N GLN A 123 -6.92 -8.77 -7.76
CA GLN A 123 -6.49 -7.48 -7.19
C GLN A 123 -7.02 -6.29 -8.00
N ILE A 124 -7.01 -6.38 -9.34
CA ILE A 124 -7.56 -5.35 -10.22
C ILE A 124 -9.07 -5.20 -9.99
N GLN A 125 -9.78 -6.32 -9.83
CA GLN A 125 -11.21 -6.33 -9.55
C GLN A 125 -11.50 -5.72 -8.17
N LEU A 126 -10.70 -6.04 -7.16
CA LEU A 126 -10.87 -5.51 -5.81
C LEU A 126 -10.71 -3.99 -5.80
N ILE A 127 -9.74 -3.43 -6.53
CA ILE A 127 -9.57 -1.97 -6.71
C ILE A 127 -10.79 -1.35 -7.39
N ARG A 128 -11.37 -2.03 -8.39
CA ARG A 128 -12.57 -1.57 -9.11
C ARG A 128 -13.83 -1.61 -8.23
N GLU A 129 -13.88 -2.56 -7.31
CA GLU A 129 -14.98 -2.76 -6.36
C GLU A 129 -14.84 -1.94 -5.07
N ILE A 130 -13.77 -1.13 -4.92
CA ILE A 130 -13.72 -0.09 -3.89
C ILE A 130 -14.82 0.93 -4.24
N GLU A 131 -16.03 0.63 -3.80
CA GLU A 131 -17.15 1.55 -3.81
C GLU A 131 -16.85 2.62 -2.76
N TYR A 132 -16.58 3.83 -3.21
CA TYR A 132 -16.47 5.03 -2.37
C TYR A 132 -17.83 5.45 -1.78
N LYS A 133 -18.63 4.48 -1.30
CA LYS A 133 -20.01 4.68 -0.83
C LYS A 133 -20.10 5.59 0.40
N ASP A 134 -19.04 5.65 1.21
CA ASP A 134 -19.04 6.38 2.48
C ASP A 134 -18.06 7.58 2.52
N ILE A 135 -17.34 7.87 1.43
CA ILE A 135 -16.47 9.05 1.35
C ILE A 135 -17.22 10.13 0.56
N PRO A 136 -17.35 11.38 1.07
CA PRO A 136 -17.99 12.46 0.33
C PRO A 136 -17.40 12.54 -1.08
N ASN A 137 -18.28 12.42 -2.06
CA ASN A 137 -18.04 12.34 -3.49
C ASN A 137 -16.93 13.33 -3.93
N LEU A 138 -15.68 12.85 -3.95
CA LEU A 138 -14.48 13.61 -4.28
C LEU A 138 -14.01 13.11 -5.65
N PRO A 139 -14.33 13.83 -6.75
CA PRO A 139 -13.92 13.45 -8.11
C PRO A 139 -12.42 13.17 -8.24
N GLU A 140 -11.61 13.82 -7.40
CA GLU A 140 -10.16 13.68 -7.36
C GLU A 140 -9.70 12.31 -6.84
N LEU A 141 -10.40 11.73 -5.84
CA LEU A 141 -10.12 10.36 -5.37
C LEU A 141 -10.50 9.32 -6.43
N GLN A 142 -11.64 9.52 -7.07
CA GLN A 142 -12.11 8.66 -8.16
C GLN A 142 -11.10 8.68 -9.32
N GLN A 143 -10.62 9.87 -9.71
CA GLN A 143 -9.62 10.02 -10.75
C GLN A 143 -8.31 9.28 -10.39
N ILE A 144 -7.81 9.42 -9.16
CA ILE A 144 -6.59 8.73 -8.71
C ILE A 144 -6.77 7.20 -8.76
N ALA A 145 -7.95 6.69 -8.39
CA ALA A 145 -8.26 5.26 -8.48
C ALA A 145 -8.35 4.77 -9.94
N ASP A 146 -8.98 5.54 -10.82
CA ASP A 146 -9.09 5.23 -12.25
C ASP A 146 -7.71 5.20 -12.93
N GLU A 147 -6.83 6.14 -12.60
CA GLU A 147 -5.44 6.19 -13.09
C GLU A 147 -4.63 4.96 -12.63
N LEU A 148 -4.79 4.55 -11.38
CA LEU A 148 -4.20 3.30 -10.88
C LEU A 148 -4.73 2.10 -11.67
N HIS A 149 -6.05 1.97 -11.81
CA HIS A 149 -6.68 0.87 -12.53
C HIS A 149 -6.18 0.76 -13.98
N GLN A 150 -6.09 1.88 -14.70
CA GLN A 150 -5.55 1.92 -16.06
C GLN A 150 -4.08 1.46 -16.12
N THR A 151 -3.27 1.92 -15.16
CA THR A 151 -1.85 1.56 -15.07
C THR A 151 -1.66 0.07 -14.81
N LEU A 152 -2.41 -0.50 -13.86
CA LEU A 152 -2.34 -1.92 -13.53
C LEU A 152 -2.85 -2.80 -14.68
N THR A 153 -3.91 -2.38 -15.38
CA THR A 153 -4.42 -3.07 -16.58
C THR A 153 -3.36 -3.11 -17.69
N LYS A 154 -2.66 -1.99 -17.91
CA LYS A 154 -1.56 -1.95 -18.88
C LYS A 154 -0.42 -2.90 -18.51
N ILE A 155 -0.02 -2.94 -17.24
CA ILE A 155 1.03 -3.85 -16.75
C ILE A 155 0.64 -5.31 -16.97
N ARG A 156 -0.63 -5.66 -16.70
CA ARG A 156 -1.21 -6.98 -16.98
C ARG A 156 -1.10 -7.34 -18.46
N ASP A 157 -1.58 -6.47 -19.34
CA ASP A 157 -1.61 -6.74 -20.78
C ASP A 157 -0.19 -6.88 -21.37
N GLU A 158 0.77 -6.11 -20.87
CA GLU A 158 2.19 -6.27 -21.18
C GLU A 158 2.69 -7.67 -20.79
N TYR A 159 2.34 -8.17 -19.60
CA TYR A 159 2.75 -9.49 -19.14
C TYR A 159 2.11 -10.62 -19.96
N GLU A 160 0.81 -10.51 -20.26
CA GLU A 160 0.11 -11.49 -21.07
C GLU A 160 0.76 -11.59 -22.46
N THR A 161 1.16 -10.44 -23.02
CA THR A 161 1.92 -10.37 -24.27
C THR A 161 3.29 -11.05 -24.14
N HIS A 162 4.01 -10.86 -23.03
CA HIS A 162 5.30 -11.56 -22.80
C HIS A 162 5.14 -13.06 -22.68
N ILE A 163 4.11 -13.53 -21.98
CA ILE A 163 3.84 -14.97 -21.86
C ILE A 163 3.60 -15.58 -23.24
N LYS A 164 2.77 -14.92 -24.07
CA LYS A 164 2.39 -15.43 -25.39
C LYS A 164 3.53 -15.40 -26.40
N THR A 165 4.37 -14.37 -26.36
CA THR A 165 5.38 -14.12 -27.40
C THR A 165 6.81 -14.47 -26.98
N GLY A 166 7.07 -14.62 -25.68
CA GLY A 166 8.42 -14.73 -25.13
C GLY A 166 9.28 -13.48 -25.34
N LYS A 167 8.68 -12.35 -25.74
CA LYS A 167 9.40 -11.14 -26.16
C LYS A 167 8.81 -9.87 -25.56
N ARG A 168 9.67 -9.03 -24.98
CA ARG A 168 9.36 -7.64 -24.61
C ARG A 168 10.07 -6.67 -25.51
N ASN A 169 9.32 -5.80 -26.17
CA ASN A 169 9.89 -4.78 -27.08
C ASN A 169 10.88 -5.39 -28.10
N GLY A 170 10.61 -6.62 -28.55
CA GLY A 170 11.48 -7.36 -29.48
C GLY A 170 12.64 -8.14 -28.84
N GLN A 171 12.92 -7.98 -27.54
CA GLN A 171 13.96 -8.72 -26.82
C GLN A 171 13.39 -9.97 -26.13
N THR A 172 14.10 -11.09 -26.24
CA THR A 172 13.78 -12.34 -25.52
C THR A 172 14.22 -12.19 -24.07
N ILE A 173 13.27 -12.22 -23.13
CA ILE A 173 13.54 -12.14 -21.70
C ILE A 173 13.05 -13.42 -21.04
N SER A 174 13.75 -13.94 -20.03
CA SER A 174 13.25 -15.10 -19.28
C SER A 174 11.97 -14.74 -18.53
N LEU A 175 11.07 -15.72 -18.30
CA LEU A 175 9.85 -15.45 -17.53
C LEU A 175 10.12 -14.97 -16.11
N GLN A 176 11.23 -15.40 -15.51
CA GLN A 176 11.59 -15.00 -14.15
C GLN A 176 12.00 -13.53 -14.09
N GLU A 177 12.75 -13.05 -15.08
CA GLU A 177 13.10 -11.64 -15.22
C GLU A 177 11.89 -10.78 -15.58
N ALA A 178 11.02 -11.28 -16.47
CA ALA A 178 9.76 -10.61 -16.79
C ALA A 178 8.90 -10.43 -15.52
N TRP A 179 8.79 -11.48 -14.70
CA TRP A 179 7.99 -11.41 -13.47
C TRP A 179 8.54 -10.44 -12.45
N LYS A 180 9.86 -10.48 -12.16
CA LYS A 180 10.51 -9.50 -11.26
C LYS A 180 10.28 -8.06 -11.68
N LEU A 181 10.27 -7.81 -12.99
CA LEU A 181 10.12 -6.46 -13.51
C LEU A 181 8.69 -5.95 -13.36
N ILE A 182 7.70 -6.82 -13.56
CA ILE A 182 6.30 -6.48 -13.35
C ILE A 182 5.98 -6.29 -11.89
N ASP A 183 6.51 -7.15 -11.02
CA ASP A 183 6.38 -7.01 -9.57
C ASP A 183 6.86 -5.62 -9.12
N LYS A 184 8.03 -5.20 -9.62
CA LYS A 184 8.57 -3.86 -9.36
C LYS A 184 7.70 -2.73 -9.93
N GLN A 185 7.12 -2.90 -11.12
CA GLN A 185 6.21 -1.91 -11.71
C GLN A 185 4.90 -1.81 -10.93
N TRP A 186 4.40 -2.94 -10.42
CA TRP A 186 3.22 -3.03 -9.58
C TRP A 186 3.44 -2.31 -8.24
N GLU A 187 4.50 -2.65 -7.52
CA GLU A 187 4.88 -1.99 -6.26
C GLU A 187 5.00 -0.47 -6.43
N PHE A 188 5.62 -0.03 -7.53
CA PHE A 188 5.76 1.39 -7.83
C PHE A 188 4.41 2.09 -8.07
N ALA A 189 3.50 1.45 -8.81
CA ALA A 189 2.16 2.00 -9.07
C ALA A 189 1.34 2.13 -7.78
N ILE A 190 1.38 1.12 -6.92
CA ILE A 190 0.71 1.12 -5.61
C ILE A 190 1.28 2.20 -4.69
N ALA A 191 2.61 2.31 -4.59
CA ALA A 191 3.25 3.36 -3.78
C ALA A 191 2.85 4.78 -4.25
N THR A 192 2.77 4.98 -5.57
CA THR A 192 2.35 6.27 -6.17
C THR A 192 0.90 6.61 -5.80
N TYR A 193 0.00 5.63 -5.82
CA TYR A 193 -1.39 5.80 -5.40
C TYR A 193 -1.50 6.22 -3.92
N HIS A 194 -0.78 5.52 -3.01
CA HIS A 194 -0.81 5.85 -1.59
C HIS A 194 -0.31 7.28 -1.33
N ALA A 195 0.77 7.70 -2.00
CA ALA A 195 1.29 9.05 -1.88
C ALA A 195 0.29 10.11 -2.39
N ALA A 196 -0.36 9.86 -3.53
CA ALA A 196 -1.38 10.78 -4.07
C ALA A 196 -2.60 10.90 -3.15
N ARG A 197 -3.08 9.77 -2.61
CA ARG A 197 -4.18 9.75 -1.64
C ARG A 197 -3.83 10.49 -0.35
N ALA A 198 -2.64 10.26 0.22
CA ALA A 198 -2.20 10.92 1.44
C ALA A 198 -2.13 12.45 1.27
N ASN A 199 -1.57 12.92 0.15
CA ASN A 199 -1.51 14.35 -0.17
C ASN A 199 -2.90 14.98 -0.28
N LEU A 200 -3.87 14.28 -0.90
CA LEU A 200 -5.23 14.78 -1.02
C LEU A 200 -5.92 14.88 0.35
N VAL A 201 -5.79 13.85 1.19
CA VAL A 201 -6.32 13.86 2.56
C VAL A 201 -5.75 15.03 3.35
N GLN A 202 -4.43 15.26 3.28
CA GLN A 202 -3.79 16.38 3.96
C GLN A 202 -4.31 17.74 3.47
N ARG A 203 -4.49 17.91 2.16
CA ARG A 203 -5.06 19.15 1.57
C ARG A 203 -6.49 19.43 2.02
N LEU A 204 -7.28 18.39 2.32
CA LEU A 204 -8.66 18.54 2.79
C LEU A 204 -8.76 18.75 4.30
N GLN A 205 -7.86 18.14 5.09
CA GLN A 205 -7.84 18.28 6.54
C GLN A 205 -7.49 19.71 6.99
N GLN A 206 -6.54 20.36 6.32
CA GLN A 206 -6.07 21.69 6.69
C GLN A 206 -7.18 22.77 6.66
N PRO A 207 -7.95 22.95 5.58
CA PRO A 207 -9.03 23.93 5.55
C PRO A 207 -10.18 23.58 6.49
N LEU A 208 -10.45 22.29 6.75
CA LEU A 208 -11.45 21.87 7.74
C LEU A 208 -11.03 22.26 9.16
N LYS A 209 -9.75 22.07 9.50
CA LYS A 209 -9.17 22.50 10.78
C LYS A 209 -9.26 24.02 10.93
N THR A 210 -8.85 24.78 9.91
CA THR A 210 -8.93 26.25 9.92
C THR A 210 -10.37 26.75 10.06
N ALA A 211 -11.32 26.18 9.32
CA ALA A 211 -12.73 26.55 9.41
C ALA A 211 -13.33 26.21 10.79
N ALA A 212 -12.92 25.10 11.40
CA ALA A 212 -13.32 24.74 12.75
C ALA A 212 -12.75 25.73 13.80
N GLU A 213 -11.48 26.11 13.67
CA GLU A 213 -10.83 27.12 14.53
C GLU A 213 -11.50 28.50 14.41
N GLU A 214 -11.83 28.94 13.18
CA GLU A 214 -12.55 30.18 12.92
C GLU A 214 -13.97 30.15 13.51
N ALA A 215 -14.71 29.05 13.32
CA ALA A 215 -16.06 28.90 13.89
C ALA A 215 -16.04 28.91 15.42
N VAL A 216 -15.05 28.27 16.05
CA VAL A 216 -14.83 28.32 17.51
C VAL A 216 -14.55 29.76 17.96
N GLY A 217 -13.73 30.51 17.23
CA GLY A 217 -13.45 31.92 17.50
C GLY A 217 -14.72 32.80 17.46
N VAL A 218 -15.59 32.59 16.46
CA VAL A 218 -16.86 33.33 16.33
C VAL A 218 -17.81 33.04 17.50
N VAL A 219 -17.95 31.77 17.89
CA VAL A 219 -18.80 31.36 19.03
C VAL A 219 -18.26 31.94 20.34
N ARG A 220 -16.94 31.93 20.54
CA ARG A 220 -16.27 32.51 21.71
C ARG A 220 -16.53 34.01 21.82
N ALA A 221 -16.38 34.76 20.72
CA ALA A 221 -16.67 36.19 20.68
C ALA A 221 -18.14 36.52 20.99
N GLN A 222 -19.08 35.72 20.48
CA GLN A 222 -20.51 35.94 20.74
C GLN A 222 -20.89 35.71 22.21
N ARG A 223 -20.31 34.69 22.85
CA ARG A 223 -20.47 34.44 24.29
C ARG A 223 -19.90 35.59 25.11
N ALA A 224 -18.68 36.04 24.78
CA ALA A 224 -18.03 37.15 25.46
C ALA A 224 -18.89 38.43 25.40
N ARG A 225 -19.43 38.79 24.23
CA ARG A 225 -20.32 39.96 24.06
C ARG A 225 -21.56 39.91 24.95
N THR A 226 -22.18 38.74 25.09
CA THR A 226 -23.37 38.56 25.92
C THR A 226 -23.09 38.86 27.40
N VAL A 227 -21.90 38.49 27.87
CA VAL A 227 -21.48 38.63 29.26
C VAL A 227 -21.07 40.06 29.55
N ILE A 228 -20.26 40.64 28.67
CA ILE A 228 -19.86 42.04 28.76
C ILE A 228 -21.10 42.94 28.74
N GLY A 229 -22.09 42.67 27.89
CA GLY A 229 -23.35 43.42 27.91
C GLY A 229 -24.13 43.35 29.22
N LYS A 230 -23.94 42.31 30.06
CA LYS A 230 -24.52 42.27 31.42
C LYS A 230 -23.70 43.10 32.40
N ILE A 231 -22.38 43.07 32.29
CA ILE A 231 -21.47 43.88 33.13
C ILE A 231 -21.66 45.37 32.82
N ASP A 232 -21.76 45.73 31.54
CA ASP A 232 -21.97 47.11 31.09
C ASP A 232 -23.23 47.73 31.70
N LYS A 233 -24.33 46.97 31.81
CA LYS A 233 -25.55 47.43 32.48
C LYS A 233 -25.33 47.79 33.96
N VAL A 234 -24.49 47.02 34.66
CA VAL A 234 -24.15 47.29 36.06
C VAL A 234 -23.24 48.53 36.17
N LEU A 235 -22.31 48.70 35.24
CA LEU A 235 -21.42 49.87 35.20
C LEU A 235 -22.15 51.15 34.77
N GLU A 236 -23.17 51.04 33.92
CA GLU A 236 -24.05 52.14 33.55
C GLU A 236 -24.86 52.63 34.76
N GLU A 237 -25.38 51.73 35.61
CA GLU A 237 -26.03 52.09 36.86
C GLU A 237 -25.09 52.86 37.80
N LEU A 238 -23.82 52.45 37.88
CA LEU A 238 -22.79 53.16 38.63
C LEU A 238 -22.54 54.57 38.07
N THR A 239 -22.45 54.72 36.75
CA THR A 239 -22.31 56.02 36.09
C THR A 239 -23.46 56.96 36.47
N ASN A 240 -24.70 56.48 36.35
CA ASN A 240 -25.90 57.25 36.69
C ASN A 240 -25.89 57.71 38.16
N LYS A 241 -25.44 56.84 39.08
CA LYS A 241 -25.27 57.21 40.49
C LYS A 241 -24.17 58.25 40.72
N ILE A 242 -23.06 58.17 40.00
CA ILE A 242 -21.95 59.12 40.09
C ILE A 242 -22.40 60.51 39.63
N ASP A 243 -23.18 60.58 38.56
CA ASP A 243 -23.68 61.84 38.03
C ASP A 243 -24.67 62.51 39.00
N GLY A 244 -25.41 61.71 39.76
CA GLY A 244 -26.28 62.16 40.86
C GLY A 244 -25.54 62.72 42.08
N ILE A 245 -24.21 62.58 42.20
CA ILE A 245 -23.45 63.16 43.31
C ILE A 245 -23.40 64.68 43.13
N GLY A 246 -24.10 65.40 44.02
CA GLY A 246 -24.10 66.86 44.09
C GLY A 246 -22.74 67.45 44.45
N HIS A 247 -22.62 68.78 44.41
CA HIS A 247 -21.37 69.50 44.64
C HIS A 247 -20.83 69.39 46.08
N SER A 248 -21.62 68.89 47.03
CA SER A 248 -21.29 68.81 48.46
C SER A 248 -20.25 67.74 48.82
N HIS A 249 -19.99 66.77 47.93
CA HIS A 249 -19.06 65.66 48.18
C HIS A 249 -18.04 65.49 47.04
N PRO A 250 -17.15 66.49 46.80
CA PRO A 250 -16.23 66.48 45.66
C PRO A 250 -15.21 65.34 45.73
N GLU A 251 -14.72 65.00 46.93
CA GLU A 251 -13.79 63.88 47.15
C GLU A 251 -14.45 62.54 46.82
N ALA A 252 -15.64 62.27 47.39
CA ALA A 252 -16.39 61.06 47.10
C ALA A 252 -16.75 60.94 45.60
N LYS A 253 -17.08 62.06 44.93
CA LYS A 253 -17.33 62.07 43.48
C LYS A 253 -16.10 61.65 42.68
N ASN A 254 -14.91 62.13 43.05
CA ASN A 254 -13.66 61.73 42.39
C ASN A 254 -13.32 60.26 42.65
N VAL A 255 -13.48 59.77 43.88
CA VAL A 255 -13.27 58.35 44.21
C VAL A 255 -14.24 57.46 43.43
N ALA A 256 -15.50 57.85 43.30
CA ALA A 256 -16.49 57.09 42.54
C ALA A 256 -16.18 57.07 41.03
N LYS A 257 -15.71 58.19 40.46
CA LYS A 257 -15.22 58.23 39.07
C LYS A 257 -14.02 57.32 38.84
N ASN A 258 -13.05 57.33 39.76
CA ASN A 258 -11.88 56.44 39.69
C ASN A 258 -12.30 54.97 39.79
N LEU A 259 -13.21 54.64 40.71
CA LEU A 259 -13.78 53.29 40.80
C LEU A 259 -14.40 52.84 39.48
N HIS A 260 -15.23 53.70 38.86
CA HIS A 260 -15.86 53.40 37.58
C HIS A 260 -14.82 53.16 36.47
N ALA A 261 -13.79 54.01 36.39
CA ALA A 261 -12.70 53.85 35.42
C ALA A 261 -11.96 52.51 35.61
N THR A 262 -11.60 52.15 36.84
CA THR A 262 -10.92 50.87 37.13
C THR A 262 -11.80 49.66 36.83
N LEU A 263 -13.12 49.76 37.05
CA LEU A 263 -14.05 48.68 36.72
C LEU A 263 -14.24 48.51 35.20
N LEU A 264 -14.26 49.60 34.44
CA LEU A 264 -14.28 49.55 32.97
C LEU A 264 -13.02 48.90 32.41
N GLU A 265 -11.86 49.28 32.93
CA GLU A 265 -10.58 48.68 32.55
C GLU A 265 -10.55 47.17 32.87
N ALA A 266 -11.00 46.78 34.07
CA ALA A 266 -11.12 45.36 34.43
C ALA A 266 -12.06 44.60 33.47
N ARG A 267 -13.17 45.23 33.07
CA ARG A 267 -14.15 44.68 32.13
C ARG A 267 -13.57 44.52 30.72
N ASP A 268 -12.82 45.52 30.24
CA ASP A 268 -12.19 45.48 28.92
C ASP A 268 -11.10 44.41 28.84
N ASN A 269 -10.27 44.30 29.88
CA ASN A 269 -9.28 43.23 29.98
C ASN A 269 -9.96 41.85 30.01
N TYR A 270 -11.06 41.71 30.76
CA TYR A 270 -11.80 40.45 30.81
C TYR A 270 -12.41 40.09 29.44
N PHE A 271 -12.91 41.07 28.67
CA PHE A 271 -13.38 40.81 27.31
C PHE A 271 -12.27 40.27 26.41
N VAL A 272 -11.09 40.90 26.44
CA VAL A 272 -9.92 40.46 25.67
C VAL A 272 -9.52 39.04 26.05
N GLN A 273 -9.44 38.73 27.34
CA GLN A 273 -9.15 37.38 27.84
C GLN A 273 -10.19 36.35 27.38
N LEU A 274 -11.48 36.71 27.40
CA LEU A 274 -12.55 35.82 26.95
C LEU A 274 -12.55 35.57 25.45
N VAL A 275 -12.17 36.55 24.62
CA VAL A 275 -12.17 36.43 23.15
C VAL A 275 -10.88 35.77 22.65
N ASN A 276 -9.74 36.25 23.11
CA ASN A 276 -8.43 35.83 22.61
C ASN A 276 -7.92 34.61 23.36
N GLY A 277 -8.37 34.38 24.61
CA GLY A 277 -7.83 33.33 25.45
C GLY A 277 -6.39 33.56 25.84
N GLU A 278 -5.97 34.82 25.91
CA GLU A 278 -4.60 35.18 26.26
C GLU A 278 -4.56 36.33 27.29
N GLU A 279 -3.59 36.27 28.20
CA GLU A 279 -3.17 37.36 29.08
C GLU A 279 -1.64 37.49 28.95
N ASN A 280 -1.12 38.66 28.56
CA ASN A 280 0.32 38.90 28.37
C ASN A 280 1.04 37.90 27.44
N GLY A 281 0.32 37.30 26.49
CA GLY A 281 0.86 36.30 25.55
C GLY A 281 0.85 34.86 26.07
N GLU A 282 0.28 34.61 27.25
CA GLU A 282 0.07 33.27 27.79
C GLU A 282 -1.40 32.87 27.65
N THR A 283 -1.65 31.60 27.31
CA THR A 283 -3.02 31.07 27.20
C THR A 283 -3.72 31.08 28.55
N ILE A 284 -4.90 31.70 28.62
CA ILE A 284 -5.76 31.74 29.81
C ILE A 284 -7.11 31.11 29.52
N ASP A 285 -7.57 30.24 30.42
CA ASP A 285 -8.91 29.67 30.33
C ASP A 285 -9.99 30.64 30.88
N ALA A 286 -11.26 30.35 30.61
CA ALA A 286 -12.36 31.23 30.97
C ALA A 286 -12.59 31.34 32.50
N ASP A 287 -12.22 30.32 33.26
CA ASP A 287 -12.42 30.26 34.71
C ASP A 287 -11.35 31.08 35.43
N GLU A 288 -10.11 31.00 34.95
CA GLU A 288 -8.98 31.81 35.40
C GLU A 288 -9.19 33.28 35.04
N ALA A 289 -9.61 33.59 33.81
CA ALA A 289 -9.99 34.94 33.41
C ALA A 289 -11.11 35.51 34.31
N GLY A 290 -12.13 34.69 34.61
CA GLY A 290 -13.22 35.06 35.52
C GLY A 290 -12.74 35.32 36.95
N THR A 291 -11.77 34.52 37.42
CA THR A 291 -11.16 34.67 38.75
C THR A 291 -10.35 35.96 38.84
N LEU A 292 -9.53 36.27 37.83
CA LEU A 292 -8.77 37.52 37.75
C LEU A 292 -9.69 38.74 37.71
N PHE A 293 -10.71 38.71 36.85
CA PHE A 293 -11.71 39.78 36.76
C PHE A 293 -12.38 40.04 38.11
N LYS A 294 -12.86 38.98 38.78
CA LYS A 294 -13.46 39.05 40.11
C LYS A 294 -12.50 39.64 41.14
N ALA A 295 -11.22 39.25 41.12
CA ALA A 295 -10.21 39.77 42.03
C ALA A 295 -9.98 41.28 41.82
N ARG A 296 -9.86 41.72 40.55
CA ARG A 296 -9.72 43.13 40.17
C ARG A 296 -10.92 43.96 40.63
N CYS A 297 -12.15 43.51 40.37
CA CYS A 297 -13.36 44.20 40.83
C CYS A 297 -13.45 44.28 42.36
N LYS A 298 -13.14 43.19 43.06
CA LYS A 298 -13.15 43.15 44.53
C LYS A 298 -12.14 44.15 45.11
N LEU A 299 -10.93 44.21 44.54
CA LEU A 299 -9.89 45.14 44.96
C LEU A 299 -10.35 46.59 44.74
N ALA A 300 -10.80 46.94 43.53
CA ALA A 300 -11.26 48.28 43.20
C ALA A 300 -12.37 48.76 44.15
N ILE A 301 -13.37 47.91 44.39
CA ILE A 301 -14.47 48.22 45.31
C ILE A 301 -13.97 48.35 46.75
N SER A 302 -13.07 47.48 47.21
CA SER A 302 -12.53 47.55 48.58
C SER A 302 -11.72 48.83 48.84
N VAL A 303 -11.03 49.35 47.84
CA VAL A 303 -10.27 50.60 47.92
C VAL A 303 -11.20 51.81 47.99
N ALA A 304 -12.28 51.81 47.20
CA ALA A 304 -13.25 52.90 47.18
C ALA A 304 -14.23 52.89 48.36
N MET A 305 -14.46 51.72 48.97
CA MET A 305 -15.47 51.49 50.01
C MET A 305 -15.38 52.48 51.19
N PRO A 306 -14.21 52.74 51.82
CA PRO A 306 -14.17 53.53 53.04
C PRO A 306 -14.65 54.97 52.84
N THR A 307 -14.26 55.60 51.73
CA THR A 307 -14.68 56.97 51.40
C THR A 307 -16.13 57.03 50.98
N LEU A 308 -16.56 56.12 50.10
CA LEU A 308 -17.94 56.14 49.58
C LEU A 308 -18.98 55.73 50.61
N GLU A 309 -18.63 54.87 51.56
CA GLU A 309 -19.51 54.56 52.69
C GLU A 309 -19.63 55.74 53.65
N LYS A 310 -18.50 56.35 54.02
CA LYS A 310 -18.48 57.48 54.95
C LYS A 310 -19.26 58.67 54.42
N ASP A 311 -19.05 59.02 53.15
CA ASP A 311 -19.53 60.29 52.60
C ASP A 311 -20.89 60.16 51.89
N LEU A 312 -21.21 58.97 51.34
CA LEU A 312 -22.43 58.75 50.56
C LEU A 312 -23.29 57.57 51.06
N SER A 313 -22.84 56.83 52.08
CA SER A 313 -23.49 55.60 52.57
C SER A 313 -23.73 54.55 51.47
N TRP A 314 -22.76 54.40 50.55
CA TRP A 314 -22.85 53.51 49.40
C TRP A 314 -22.41 52.06 49.66
N GLY A 315 -22.07 51.67 50.89
CA GLY A 315 -21.42 50.41 51.19
C GLY A 315 -22.24 49.19 50.80
N ASP A 316 -23.54 49.17 51.12
CA ASP A 316 -24.42 48.07 50.71
C ASP A 316 -24.71 48.08 49.21
N TYR A 317 -24.76 49.27 48.61
CA TYR A 317 -24.85 49.40 47.16
C TYR A 317 -23.62 48.78 46.46
N LEU A 318 -22.40 49.11 46.91
CA LEU A 318 -21.16 48.60 46.36
C LEU A 318 -21.02 47.08 46.54
N LYS A 319 -21.46 46.53 47.67
CA LYS A 319 -21.53 45.06 47.87
C LYS A 319 -22.48 44.40 46.88
N ASN A 320 -23.66 44.98 46.64
CA ASN A 320 -24.64 44.43 45.70
C ASN A 320 -24.17 44.55 44.25
N MET A 321 -23.51 45.64 43.90
CA MET A 321 -22.86 45.82 42.60
C MET A 321 -21.78 44.76 42.36
N LEU A 322 -20.90 44.49 43.34
CA LEU A 322 -19.92 43.42 43.23
C LEU A 322 -20.58 42.06 43.00
N LYS A 323 -21.66 41.74 43.71
CA LYS A 323 -22.43 40.50 43.49
C LYS A 323 -22.98 40.43 42.07
N ALA A 324 -23.55 41.52 41.56
CA ALA A 324 -24.10 41.57 40.20
C ALA A 324 -23.03 41.34 39.13
N ILE A 325 -21.87 41.99 39.26
CA ILE A 325 -20.71 41.82 38.37
C ILE A 325 -20.21 40.37 38.40
N VAL A 326 -20.05 39.80 39.60
CA VAL A 326 -19.56 38.42 39.76
C VAL A 326 -20.56 37.40 39.21
N ASN A 327 -21.85 37.59 39.43
CA ASN A 327 -22.88 36.70 38.87
C ASN A 327 -22.92 36.76 37.34
N ALA A 328 -22.70 37.94 36.74
CA ALA A 328 -22.58 38.09 35.30
C ALA A 328 -21.37 37.30 34.74
N ALA A 329 -20.24 37.29 35.46
CA ALA A 329 -19.05 36.54 35.09
C ALA A 329 -19.20 35.01 35.30
N ILE A 330 -19.80 34.56 36.40
CA ILE A 330 -20.00 33.11 36.68
C ILE A 330 -20.89 32.42 35.63
N TYR A 331 -21.84 33.15 35.05
CA TYR A 331 -22.70 32.64 33.97
C TYR A 331 -21.88 32.09 32.77
N VAL A 332 -20.65 32.57 32.56
CA VAL A 332 -19.70 32.06 31.55
C VAL A 332 -19.23 30.65 31.87
N VAL A 333 -18.75 30.44 33.10
CA VAL A 333 -18.20 29.17 33.59
C VAL A 333 -19.24 28.05 33.46
N THR A 334 -20.49 28.36 33.84
CA THR A 334 -21.59 27.39 33.85
C THR A 334 -22.12 27.05 32.45
N LEU A 335 -22.00 27.95 31.47
CA LEU A 335 -22.32 27.65 30.06
C LEU A 335 -21.11 27.11 29.27
N GLY A 336 -19.89 27.27 29.79
CA GLY A 336 -18.66 26.66 29.29
C GLY A 336 -18.55 25.18 29.64
N HIS A 337 -19.10 24.77 30.79
CA HIS A 337 -19.16 23.38 31.26
C HIS A 337 -20.34 22.55 30.71
N VAL A 338 -20.94 22.96 29.59
CA VAL A 338 -21.83 22.07 28.83
C VAL A 338 -20.93 21.21 27.94
N ASN A 339 -20.49 20.07 28.48
CA ASN A 339 -19.86 18.98 27.73
C ASN A 339 -20.46 18.86 26.31
N GLY A 340 -19.64 19.11 25.29
CA GLY A 340 -19.79 18.56 23.94
C GLY A 340 -21.18 18.61 23.28
N PHE A 341 -21.82 19.78 23.14
CA PHE A 341 -23.04 19.87 22.30
C PHE A 341 -22.77 19.75 20.79
N PHE A 342 -21.49 19.73 20.40
CA PHE A 342 -21.02 18.95 19.27
C PHE A 342 -19.83 18.11 19.77
N ALA A 343 -20.11 17.01 20.47
CA ALA A 343 -19.31 15.83 20.17
C ALA A 343 -19.41 15.73 18.65
N TYR A 344 -18.30 15.98 17.94
CA TYR A 344 -18.17 15.42 16.61
C TYR A 344 -18.68 14.00 16.77
N SER A 345 -19.77 13.62 16.08
CA SER A 345 -19.90 12.20 15.79
C SER A 345 -18.53 11.86 15.25
N LYS A 346 -17.80 10.97 15.93
CA LYS A 346 -16.63 10.32 15.34
C LYS A 346 -17.13 9.81 14.00
N SER A 347 -17.00 10.61 12.94
CA SER A 347 -17.27 10.15 11.61
C SER A 347 -16.12 9.22 11.32
N GLU A 348 -16.42 8.12 10.63
CA GLU A 348 -15.47 7.06 10.25
C GLU A 348 -14.17 7.62 9.67
N ALA A 349 -14.16 8.84 9.15
CA ALA A 349 -12.97 9.58 8.75
C ALA A 349 -11.89 9.75 9.84
N SER A 350 -12.24 9.88 11.13
CA SER A 350 -11.25 9.91 12.24
C SER A 350 -10.76 8.52 12.65
N GLU A 351 -11.58 7.48 12.44
CA GLU A 351 -11.18 6.10 12.71
C GLU A 351 -10.20 5.62 11.65
N VAL A 352 -10.43 5.97 10.37
CA VAL A 352 -9.55 5.66 9.24
C VAL A 352 -8.16 6.31 9.37
N VAL A 353 -8.06 7.52 9.93
CA VAL A 353 -6.78 8.21 10.15
C VAL A 353 -6.03 7.63 11.36
N ALA A 354 -6.74 7.26 12.43
CA ALA A 354 -6.12 6.59 13.58
C ALA A 354 -5.60 5.18 13.22
N THR A 355 -6.33 4.40 12.40
CA THR A 355 -5.83 3.12 11.87
C THR A 355 -4.69 3.29 10.86
N ALA A 356 -4.68 4.36 10.06
CA ALA A 356 -3.58 4.60 9.12
C ALA A 356 -2.26 4.98 9.83
N ASP A 357 -2.33 5.74 10.93
CA ASP A 357 -1.16 6.06 11.76
C ASP A 357 -0.69 4.85 12.58
N GLU A 358 -1.60 3.99 13.07
CA GLU A 358 -1.25 2.75 13.77
C GLU A 358 -0.64 1.68 12.81
N GLU A 359 -1.12 1.58 11.57
CA GLU A 359 -0.54 0.69 10.55
C GLU A 359 0.83 1.17 10.04
N LEU A 360 1.07 2.48 9.95
CA LEU A 360 2.38 3.06 9.64
C LEU A 360 3.38 2.85 10.78
N GLN A 361 2.96 2.98 12.04
CA GLN A 361 3.82 2.70 13.20
C GLN A 361 4.16 1.20 13.36
N HIS A 362 3.28 0.29 12.92
CA HIS A 362 3.57 -1.14 12.88
C HIS A 362 4.46 -1.57 11.70
N ALA A 363 4.40 -0.86 10.56
CA ALA A 363 5.29 -1.14 9.43
C ALA A 363 6.76 -0.77 9.71
N ASP A 364 7.01 0.30 10.48
CA ASP A 364 8.37 0.71 10.85
C ASP A 364 9.03 -0.21 11.90
N GLN A 365 8.26 -0.98 12.67
CA GLN A 365 8.79 -1.93 13.66
C GLN A 365 9.16 -3.31 13.08
N ILE A 366 8.74 -3.64 11.84
CA ILE A 366 9.07 -4.92 11.19
C ILE A 366 10.40 -4.85 10.40
N SER A 367 10.96 -3.65 10.20
CA SER A 367 12.19 -3.44 9.43
C SER A 367 13.51 -3.63 10.22
N PHE A 368 13.44 -3.79 11.55
CA PHE A 368 14.63 -4.05 12.37
C PHE A 368 14.45 -5.26 13.30
N SER A 369 14.64 -6.45 12.75
CA SER A 369 15.03 -7.63 13.53
C SER A 369 16.06 -8.44 12.75
N PRO A 370 17.35 -8.34 13.08
CA PRO A 370 18.34 -9.29 12.57
C PRO A 370 18.21 -10.58 13.37
N GLN A 371 17.67 -11.63 12.76
CA GLN A 371 17.75 -12.97 13.35
C GLN A 371 19.13 -13.57 13.08
N ILE A 372 19.73 -14.02 14.18
CA ILE A 372 21.01 -14.74 14.32
C ILE A 372 20.93 -16.11 13.67
#